data_AF-A0A1H6F190-F1
#
_entry.id   AF-A0A1H6F190-F1
#
_cell.length_a   1.000
_cell.length_b   1.000
_cell.length_c   1.000
_cell.angle_alpha   90.00
_cell.angle_beta   90.00
_cell.angle_gamma   90.00
#
_symmetry.space_group_name_H-M   'P 1'
#
loop_
_entity.id
_entity.type
_entity.pdbx_description
1 polymer ?
#
loop_
_entity_poly.entity_id
_entity_poly.type
_entity_poly.pdbx_seq_one_letter_code
_entity_poly.pdbx_strand_id
1 'polypeptide(L)'
;MTVSDEAGAATVVTPCKHCAAPIEQRRGRGRPKAYCPEKDCQAAAKRERELRRATPGLEGALARAEQLYDRMESGLAAAIEPLARALADELSPAGVEAKLSAVQAEAHTRVAIARTEREQAFEQVRLAREAAEHARRQTAEMRVRLEEAEHERETALNDAERAREQALAALREAASTERQALQSAEEAQRRAELAERRAKEAARQVELTEQARDQAVQELAEQVELAGRRAEEARAEAVRAQEEAELAREERDRGREEAAAAVRAREQAERDVVGAQAREEAAAQERERAVERAVTAERAVAGAERDRAMALKDVAQAAAEVERLAGKVAAAEEEAAAAVARERKLMAREKSRADAAVKEQDRLQGELRLERVRLEDVRAELEAARAEAAQLRERAVAAELGGQTR
;
A
#
# COMPACT_ATOMS: atom_id res chain seq x y z
N MET A 1 -27.18 32.75 -66.02
CA MET A 1 -27.86 33.67 -66.94
C MET A 1 -26.88 34.01 -68.05
N THR A 2 -27.05 33.35 -69.20
CA THR A 2 -26.22 33.52 -70.39
C THR A 2 -26.65 34.79 -71.11
N VAL A 3 -25.84 35.84 -71.02
CA VAL A 3 -25.99 37.02 -71.87
C VAL A 3 -25.30 36.71 -73.18
N SER A 4 -26.10 36.64 -74.24
CA SER A 4 -25.67 36.55 -75.63
C SER A 4 -24.90 37.82 -76.02
N ASP A 5 -23.61 37.68 -76.33
CA ASP A 5 -22.82 38.74 -76.98
C ASP A 5 -22.77 38.46 -78.49
N GLU A 6 -23.78 38.96 -79.21
CA GLU A 6 -23.72 39.17 -80.65
C GLU A 6 -22.86 40.40 -80.95
N ALA A 7 -21.54 40.24 -80.87
CA ALA A 7 -20.60 41.24 -81.37
C ALA A 7 -20.39 41.05 -82.87
N GLY A 8 -21.13 41.82 -83.68
CA GLY A 8 -20.95 41.93 -85.12
C GLY A 8 -19.47 42.10 -85.50
N ALA A 9 -18.93 41.14 -86.24
CA ALA A 9 -17.53 41.11 -86.64
C ALA A 9 -17.26 42.20 -87.69
N ALA A 10 -16.86 43.39 -87.24
CA ALA A 10 -16.32 44.41 -88.12
C ALA A 10 -15.05 43.87 -88.83
N THR A 11 -15.16 43.58 -90.12
CA THR A 11 -14.03 43.26 -91.00
C THR A 11 -13.08 44.45 -91.04
N VAL A 12 -11.87 44.28 -90.49
CA VAL A 12 -10.86 45.33 -90.52
C VAL A 12 -10.30 45.38 -91.95
N VAL A 13 -10.64 46.43 -92.67
CA VAL A 13 -10.14 46.69 -94.02
C VAL A 13 -8.94 47.61 -93.92
N THR A 14 -7.78 47.17 -94.39
CA THR A 14 -6.56 48.01 -94.43
C THR A 14 -6.17 48.30 -95.88
N PRO A 15 -5.74 49.51 -96.21
CA PRO A 15 -5.31 49.83 -97.57
C PRO A 15 -3.99 49.12 -97.93
N CYS A 16 -3.85 48.71 -99.19
CA CYS A 16 -2.62 48.15 -99.72
C CYS A 16 -1.49 49.18 -99.70
N LYS A 17 -0.33 48.81 -99.15
CA LYS A 17 0.84 49.71 -99.08
C LYS A 17 1.42 50.16 -100.44
N HIS A 18 0.99 49.57 -101.56
CA HIS A 18 1.49 49.93 -102.91
C HIS A 18 0.45 50.64 -103.78
N CYS A 19 -0.79 50.12 -103.83
CA CYS A 19 -1.84 50.66 -104.71
C CYS A 19 -3.07 51.20 -103.97
N ALA A 20 -3.02 51.27 -102.64
CA ALA A 20 -4.10 51.71 -101.75
C ALA A 20 -5.42 50.90 -101.80
N ALA A 21 -5.50 49.83 -102.61
CA ALA A 21 -6.68 48.98 -102.69
C ALA A 21 -7.07 48.40 -101.31
N PRO A 22 -8.37 48.31 -100.97
CA PRO A 22 -8.82 47.75 -99.70
C PRO A 22 -8.44 46.27 -99.60
N ILE A 23 -7.80 45.89 -98.50
CA ILE A 23 -7.46 44.50 -98.18
C ILE A 23 -8.29 44.07 -96.97
N GLU A 24 -9.11 43.05 -97.16
CA GLU A 24 -9.81 42.39 -96.07
C GLU A 24 -8.81 41.59 -95.21
N GLN A 25 -8.66 41.99 -93.95
CA GLN A 25 -7.82 41.25 -93.01
C GLN A 25 -8.59 40.07 -92.42
N ARG A 26 -7.99 38.88 -92.47
CA ARG A 26 -8.50 37.72 -91.73
C ARG A 26 -8.17 37.88 -90.25
N ARG A 27 -9.18 37.85 -89.38
CA ARG A 27 -8.96 37.75 -87.93
C ARG A 27 -8.44 36.35 -87.60
N GLY A 28 -7.16 36.22 -87.23
CA GLY A 28 -6.52 34.94 -86.90
C GLY A 28 -5.03 35.08 -86.55
N ARG A 29 -4.39 33.98 -86.10
CA ARG A 29 -2.94 33.96 -85.84
C ARG A 29 -2.17 34.01 -87.16
N GLY A 30 -1.60 35.17 -87.48
CA GLY A 30 -0.77 35.36 -88.67
C GLY A 30 -0.39 36.82 -88.87
N ARG A 31 0.65 37.07 -89.67
CA ARG A 31 1.06 38.44 -90.01
C ARG A 31 -0.01 39.11 -90.89
N PRO A 32 -0.52 40.31 -90.54
CA PRO A 32 -1.46 41.04 -91.37
C PRO A 32 -0.95 41.22 -92.81
N LYS A 33 -1.86 41.08 -93.78
CA LYS A 33 -1.51 41.21 -95.21
C LYS A 33 -1.28 42.69 -95.54
N ALA A 34 -0.05 43.08 -95.84
CA ALA A 34 0.27 44.47 -96.19
C ALA A 34 0.03 44.81 -97.68
N TYR A 35 -0.13 43.80 -98.54
CA TYR A 35 -0.26 43.94 -99.99
C TYR A 35 -1.44 43.12 -100.52
N CYS A 36 -2.13 43.65 -101.54
CA CYS A 36 -3.25 42.94 -102.15
C CYS A 36 -2.73 41.74 -102.99
N PRO A 37 -3.40 40.57 -102.91
CA PRO A 37 -2.99 39.38 -103.64
C PRO A 37 -3.31 39.46 -105.14
N GLU A 38 -4.26 40.33 -105.54
CA GLU A 38 -4.80 40.36 -106.90
C GLU A 38 -3.86 40.95 -107.96
N LYS A 39 -2.93 41.83 -107.57
CA LYS A 39 -2.12 42.63 -108.50
C LYS A 39 -0.61 42.45 -108.33
N ASP A 40 -0.16 41.34 -107.74
CA ASP A 40 1.26 41.10 -107.41
C ASP A 40 1.98 42.30 -106.74
N CYS A 41 1.22 43.11 -106.00
CA CYS A 41 1.69 44.37 -105.44
C CYS A 41 2.87 44.17 -104.46
N GLN A 42 2.96 42.99 -103.85
CA GLN A 42 4.10 42.60 -103.02
C GLN A 42 5.39 42.46 -103.85
N ALA A 43 5.32 41.82 -105.01
CA ALA A 43 6.46 41.63 -105.90
C ALA A 43 6.87 42.95 -106.57
N ALA A 44 5.89 43.75 -107.00
CA ALA A 44 6.12 45.10 -107.53
C ALA A 44 6.83 46.00 -106.49
N ALA A 45 6.29 46.09 -105.27
CA ALA A 45 6.91 46.86 -104.19
C ALA A 45 8.28 46.31 -103.77
N LYS A 46 8.51 44.99 -103.86
CA LYS A 46 9.83 44.39 -103.60
C LYS A 46 10.85 44.84 -104.65
N ARG A 47 10.52 44.75 -105.94
CA ARG A 47 11.38 45.21 -107.04
C ARG A 47 11.70 46.70 -106.93
N GLU A 48 10.70 47.52 -106.61
CA GLU A 48 10.89 48.97 -106.43
C GLU A 48 11.83 49.28 -105.25
N ARG A 49 11.69 48.59 -104.12
CA ARG A 49 12.63 48.73 -102.97
C ARG A 49 14.04 48.25 -103.28
N GLU A 50 14.17 47.18 -104.06
CA GLU A 50 15.49 46.67 -104.50
C GLU A 50 16.15 47.67 -105.44
N LEU A 51 15.40 48.23 -106.38
CA LEU A 51 15.88 49.28 -107.28
C LEU A 51 16.33 50.52 -106.50
N ARG A 52 15.48 51.05 -105.59
CA ARG A 52 15.83 52.21 -104.75
C ARG A 52 17.04 51.96 -103.85
N ARG A 53 17.24 50.73 -103.36
CA ARG A 53 18.43 50.37 -102.58
C ARG A 53 19.70 50.26 -103.41
N ALA A 54 19.57 49.83 -104.66
CA ALA A 54 20.67 49.66 -105.61
C ALA A 54 21.03 50.96 -106.33
N THR A 55 20.18 52.00 -106.27
CA THR A 55 20.48 53.34 -106.79
C THR A 55 21.76 53.88 -106.12
N PRO A 56 22.83 54.16 -106.89
CA PRO A 56 24.04 54.75 -106.33
C PRO A 56 23.79 56.20 -105.90
N GLY A 57 24.49 56.64 -104.84
CA GLY A 57 24.41 58.01 -104.33
C GLY A 57 23.50 58.19 -103.10
N LEU A 58 23.10 59.44 -102.85
CA LEU A 58 22.33 59.87 -101.67
C LEU A 58 20.96 59.19 -101.58
N GLU A 59 20.28 58.99 -102.70
CA GLU A 59 18.95 58.39 -102.74
C GLU A 59 18.92 56.94 -102.24
N GLY A 60 19.91 56.13 -102.63
CA GLY A 60 20.01 54.75 -102.13
C GLY A 60 20.47 54.66 -100.68
N ALA A 61 21.29 55.61 -100.21
CA ALA A 61 21.63 55.73 -98.80
C ALA A 61 20.42 56.11 -97.94
N LEU A 62 19.59 57.06 -98.41
CA LEU A 62 18.34 57.47 -97.78
C LEU A 62 17.35 56.29 -97.69
N ALA A 63 17.16 55.55 -98.78
CA ALA A 63 16.28 54.37 -98.80
C ALA A 63 16.70 53.25 -97.84
N ARG A 64 18.02 53.09 -97.59
CA ARG A 64 18.53 52.14 -96.57
C ARG A 64 18.32 52.65 -95.15
N ALA A 65 18.48 53.96 -94.94
CA ALA A 65 18.22 54.61 -93.65
C ALA A 65 16.72 54.50 -93.28
N GLU A 66 15.82 54.82 -94.21
CA GLU A 66 14.36 54.67 -94.02
C GLU A 66 13.97 53.23 -93.64
N GLN A 67 14.53 52.22 -94.31
CA GLN A 67 14.28 50.82 -93.95
C GLN A 67 14.87 50.39 -92.59
N LEU A 68 15.92 51.06 -92.12
CA LEU A 68 16.43 50.86 -90.77
C LEU A 68 15.47 51.48 -89.76
N TYR A 69 14.99 52.70 -90.01
CA TYR A 69 13.98 53.37 -89.20
C TYR A 69 12.69 52.54 -89.10
N ASP A 70 12.13 52.07 -90.21
CA ASP A 70 10.92 51.22 -90.22
C ASP A 70 11.09 49.96 -89.37
N ARG A 71 12.28 49.35 -89.39
CA ARG A 71 12.60 48.16 -88.59
C ARG A 71 12.73 48.50 -87.11
N MET A 72 13.38 49.61 -86.79
CA MET A 72 13.51 50.09 -85.42
C MET A 72 12.14 50.45 -84.84
N GLU A 73 11.30 51.16 -85.61
CA GLU A 73 9.94 51.52 -85.22
C GLU A 73 9.08 50.26 -85.01
N SER A 74 9.11 49.32 -85.94
CA SER A 74 8.36 48.05 -85.81
C SER A 74 8.84 47.21 -84.64
N GLY A 75 10.16 47.15 -84.40
CA GLY A 75 10.75 46.41 -83.28
C GLY A 75 10.45 47.07 -81.92
N LEU A 76 10.52 48.39 -81.86
CA LEU A 76 10.17 49.16 -80.67
C LEU A 76 8.69 49.05 -80.35
N ALA A 77 7.80 49.17 -81.34
CA ALA A 77 6.37 48.95 -81.17
C ALA A 77 6.06 47.53 -80.68
N ALA A 78 6.74 46.50 -81.22
CA ALA A 78 6.56 45.12 -80.78
C ALA A 78 7.06 44.87 -79.34
N ALA A 79 8.02 45.65 -78.85
CA ALA A 79 8.50 45.58 -77.47
C ALA A 79 7.63 46.41 -76.50
N ILE A 80 7.11 47.55 -76.95
CA ILE A 80 6.25 48.44 -76.15
C ILE A 80 4.84 47.88 -76.02
N GLU A 81 4.26 47.30 -77.07
CA GLU A 81 2.87 46.84 -77.07
C GLU A 81 2.56 45.83 -75.93
N PRO A 82 3.37 44.78 -75.68
CA PRO A 82 3.14 43.88 -74.55
C PRO A 82 3.28 44.57 -73.18
N LEU A 83 4.20 45.52 -73.06
CA LEU A 83 4.39 46.29 -71.82
C LEU A 83 3.22 47.24 -71.58
N ALA A 84 2.75 47.93 -72.62
CA ALA A 84 1.59 48.79 -72.57
C ALA A 84 0.33 48.00 -72.22
N ARG A 85 0.18 46.79 -72.77
CA ARG A 85 -0.91 45.89 -72.43
C ARG A 85 -0.83 45.38 -70.99
N ALA A 86 0.35 44.96 -70.53
CA ALA A 86 0.54 44.56 -69.14
C ALA A 86 0.27 45.73 -68.16
N LEU A 87 0.73 46.94 -68.49
CA LEU A 87 0.44 48.13 -67.70
C LEU A 87 -1.05 48.49 -67.75
N ALA A 88 -1.71 48.36 -68.89
CA ALA A 88 -3.15 48.60 -69.01
C ALA A 88 -3.95 47.57 -68.20
N ASP A 89 -3.57 46.29 -68.25
CA ASP A 89 -4.21 45.24 -67.45
C ASP A 89 -4.03 45.53 -65.95
N GLU A 90 -2.81 45.92 -65.54
CA GLU A 90 -2.46 46.15 -64.12
C GLU A 90 -2.96 47.49 -63.54
N LEU A 91 -3.10 48.52 -64.38
CA LEU A 91 -3.64 49.84 -64.00
C LEU A 91 -5.12 50.00 -64.34
N SER A 92 -5.72 49.02 -65.02
CA SER A 92 -7.17 49.00 -65.20
C SER A 92 -7.87 48.92 -63.85
N PRO A 93 -9.08 49.49 -63.70
CA PRO A 93 -9.87 49.33 -62.48
C PRO A 93 -10.00 47.86 -62.05
N ALA A 94 -10.23 46.96 -63.01
CA ALA A 94 -10.34 45.53 -62.75
C ALA A 94 -9.03 44.89 -62.24
N GLY A 95 -7.87 45.27 -62.80
CA GLY A 95 -6.57 44.77 -62.34
C GLY A 95 -6.21 45.26 -60.94
N VAL A 96 -6.50 46.54 -60.66
CA VAL A 96 -6.30 47.12 -59.32
C VAL A 96 -7.23 46.45 -58.30
N GLU A 97 -8.51 46.25 -58.63
CA GLU A 97 -9.47 45.53 -57.77
C GLU A 97 -9.05 44.08 -57.52
N ALA A 98 -8.52 43.38 -58.54
CA ALA A 98 -7.99 42.03 -58.40
C ALA A 98 -6.78 41.99 -57.44
N LYS A 99 -5.85 42.95 -57.57
CA LYS A 99 -4.71 43.09 -56.65
C LYS A 99 -5.14 43.43 -55.23
N LEU A 100 -6.08 44.36 -55.05
CA LEU A 100 -6.63 44.71 -53.74
C LEU A 100 -7.32 43.49 -53.11
N SER A 101 -8.09 42.74 -53.89
CA SER A 101 -8.75 41.51 -53.42
C SER A 101 -7.74 40.44 -53.03
N ALA A 102 -6.65 40.27 -53.80
CA ALA A 102 -5.58 39.34 -53.44
C ALA A 102 -4.88 39.75 -52.13
N VAL A 103 -4.54 41.03 -51.97
CA VAL A 103 -3.92 41.55 -50.74
C VAL A 103 -4.88 41.43 -49.54
N GLN A 104 -6.18 41.71 -49.73
CA GLN A 104 -7.19 41.51 -48.70
C GLN A 104 -7.31 40.04 -48.31
N ALA A 105 -7.33 39.12 -49.27
CA ALA A 105 -7.37 37.68 -49.00
C ALA A 105 -6.14 37.21 -48.23
N GLU A 106 -4.94 37.68 -48.60
CA GLU A 106 -3.71 37.41 -47.84
C GLU A 106 -3.79 37.98 -46.42
N ALA A 107 -4.27 39.21 -46.26
CA ALA A 107 -4.42 39.84 -44.94
C ALA A 107 -5.42 39.07 -44.07
N HIS A 108 -6.56 38.65 -44.61
CA HIS A 108 -7.53 37.81 -43.91
C HIS A 108 -6.94 36.46 -43.50
N THR A 109 -6.14 35.85 -44.39
CA THR A 109 -5.44 34.59 -44.09
C THR A 109 -4.43 34.77 -42.96
N ARG A 110 -3.61 35.84 -42.98
CA ARG A 110 -2.65 36.14 -41.91
C ARG A 110 -3.33 36.41 -40.58
N VAL A 111 -4.47 37.13 -40.58
CA VAL A 111 -5.26 37.37 -39.36
C VAL A 111 -5.88 36.07 -38.84
N ALA A 112 -6.36 35.20 -39.72
CA ALA A 112 -6.89 33.89 -39.32
C ALA A 112 -5.78 33.03 -38.65
N ILE A 113 -4.60 32.96 -39.26
CA ILE A 113 -3.44 32.26 -38.70
C ILE A 113 -3.09 32.83 -37.32
N ALA A 114 -2.92 34.16 -37.21
CA ALA A 114 -2.58 34.80 -35.94
C ALA A 114 -3.64 34.55 -34.84
N ARG A 115 -4.93 34.46 -35.18
CA ARG A 115 -5.99 34.09 -34.23
C ARG A 115 -5.87 32.65 -33.78
N THR A 116 -5.62 31.71 -34.71
CA THR A 116 -5.43 30.29 -34.37
C THR A 116 -4.18 30.07 -33.51
N GLU A 117 -3.08 30.76 -33.81
CA GLU A 117 -1.84 30.71 -33.00
C GLU A 117 -2.07 31.28 -31.61
N ARG A 118 -2.83 32.39 -31.50
CA ARG A 118 -3.20 32.97 -30.20
C ARG A 118 -4.06 32.00 -29.37
N GLU A 119 -5.04 31.36 -30.00
CA GLU A 119 -5.90 30.36 -29.33
C GLU A 119 -5.09 29.14 -28.88
N GLN A 120 -4.20 28.63 -29.73
CA GLN A 120 -3.27 27.57 -29.37
C GLN A 120 -2.36 27.99 -28.21
N ALA A 121 -1.81 29.21 -28.21
CA ALA A 121 -0.98 29.70 -27.12
C ALA A 121 -1.75 29.78 -25.80
N PHE A 122 -3.01 30.24 -25.82
CA PHE A 122 -3.86 30.22 -24.62
C PHE A 122 -4.16 28.82 -24.12
N GLU A 123 -4.42 27.88 -25.02
CA GLU A 123 -4.65 26.49 -24.67
C GLU A 123 -3.40 25.85 -24.05
N GLN A 124 -2.21 26.10 -24.62
CA GLN A 124 -0.95 25.63 -24.05
C GLN A 124 -0.70 26.20 -22.64
N VAL A 125 -1.00 27.49 -22.42
CA VAL A 125 -0.90 28.10 -21.09
C VAL A 125 -1.90 27.48 -20.12
N ARG A 126 -3.13 27.17 -20.57
CA ARG A 126 -4.14 26.49 -19.74
C ARG A 126 -3.65 25.11 -19.31
N LEU A 127 -3.24 24.28 -20.26
CA LEU A 127 -2.71 22.94 -19.99
C LEU A 127 -1.48 22.98 -19.08
N ALA A 128 -0.57 23.94 -19.29
CA ALA A 128 0.60 24.12 -18.44
C ALA A 128 0.23 24.50 -17.00
N ARG A 129 -0.80 25.34 -16.81
CA ARG A 129 -1.31 25.68 -15.47
C ARG A 129 -1.96 24.49 -14.79
N GLU A 130 -2.81 23.75 -15.49
CA GLU A 130 -3.45 22.54 -14.96
C GLU A 130 -2.41 21.48 -14.56
N ALA A 131 -1.39 21.26 -15.39
CA ALA A 131 -0.26 20.37 -15.10
C ALA A 131 0.54 20.86 -13.87
N ALA A 132 0.81 22.15 -13.77
CA ALA A 132 1.52 22.73 -12.62
C ALA A 132 0.71 22.61 -11.31
N GLU A 133 -0.61 22.82 -11.36
CA GLU A 133 -1.51 22.62 -10.22
C GLU A 133 -1.61 21.14 -9.82
N HIS A 134 -1.64 20.24 -10.79
CA HIS A 134 -1.62 18.80 -10.52
C HIS A 134 -0.30 18.39 -9.86
N ALA A 135 0.85 18.84 -10.39
CA ALA A 135 2.16 18.59 -9.80
C ALA A 135 2.29 19.16 -8.37
N ARG A 136 1.71 20.34 -8.11
CA ARG A 136 1.65 20.92 -6.76
C ARG A 136 0.81 20.09 -5.80
N ARG A 137 -0.36 19.61 -6.23
CA ARG A 137 -1.22 18.72 -5.44
C ARG A 137 -0.49 17.41 -5.12
N GLN A 138 0.11 16.77 -6.11
CA GLN A 138 0.91 15.55 -5.89
C GLN A 138 2.07 15.79 -4.92
N THR A 139 2.78 16.92 -5.04
CA THR A 139 3.88 17.26 -4.13
C THR A 139 3.36 17.50 -2.70
N ALA A 140 2.22 18.16 -2.53
CA ALA A 140 1.60 18.37 -1.23
C ALA A 140 1.14 17.05 -0.59
N GLU A 141 0.48 16.17 -1.36
CA GLU A 141 0.10 14.84 -0.90
C GLU A 141 1.32 13.99 -0.50
N MET A 142 2.39 14.03 -1.29
CA MET A 142 3.63 13.32 -0.96
C MET A 142 4.29 13.87 0.31
N ARG A 143 4.23 15.18 0.58
CA ARG A 143 4.73 15.77 1.83
C ARG A 143 3.93 15.29 3.03
N VAL A 144 2.60 15.31 2.95
CA VAL A 144 1.73 14.80 4.02
C VAL A 144 2.04 13.34 4.32
N ARG A 145 2.19 12.49 3.28
CA ARG A 145 2.56 11.07 3.47
C ARG A 145 3.94 10.89 4.11
N LEU A 146 4.90 11.76 3.80
CA LEU A 146 6.22 11.72 4.42
C LEU A 146 6.16 12.14 5.89
N GLU A 147 5.41 13.19 6.20
CA GLU A 147 5.17 13.64 7.59
C GLU A 147 4.46 12.57 8.41
N GLU A 148 3.44 11.91 7.86
CA GLU A 148 2.75 10.77 8.47
C GLU A 148 3.72 9.60 8.73
N ALA A 149 4.54 9.23 7.73
CA ALA A 149 5.52 8.16 7.88
C ALA A 149 6.63 8.50 8.90
N GLU A 150 7.06 9.75 8.96
CA GLU A 150 8.02 10.21 9.97
C GLU A 150 7.41 10.16 11.38
N HIS A 151 6.15 10.56 11.52
CA HIS A 151 5.43 10.48 12.78
C HIS A 151 5.23 9.02 13.23
N GLU A 152 4.81 8.13 12.33
CA GLU A 152 4.70 6.68 12.61
C GLU A 152 6.05 6.07 13.01
N ARG A 153 7.15 6.51 12.38
CA ARG A 153 8.50 6.07 12.78
C ARG A 153 8.85 6.56 14.18
N GLU A 154 8.56 7.81 14.51
CA GLU A 154 8.82 8.37 15.84
C GLU A 154 8.00 7.67 16.92
N THR A 155 6.70 7.41 16.67
CA THR A 155 5.88 6.66 17.62
C THR A 155 6.39 5.23 17.81
N ALA A 156 6.75 4.53 16.73
CA ALA A 156 7.33 3.20 16.81
C ALA A 156 8.66 3.16 17.58
N LEU A 157 9.53 4.17 17.41
CA LEU A 157 10.77 4.29 18.18
C LEU A 157 10.50 4.53 19.67
N ASN A 158 9.59 5.45 20.00
CA ASN A 158 9.20 5.72 21.37
C ASN A 158 8.59 4.48 22.06
N ASP A 159 7.76 3.72 21.35
CA ASP A 159 7.17 2.49 21.88
C ASP A 159 8.22 1.39 22.07
N ALA A 160 9.19 1.27 21.15
CA ALA A 160 10.32 0.36 21.30
C ALA A 160 11.21 0.73 22.50
N GLU A 161 11.46 2.03 22.73
CA GLU A 161 12.18 2.52 23.90
C GLU A 161 11.44 2.20 25.21
N ARG A 162 10.14 2.49 25.27
CA ARG A 162 9.29 2.14 26.43
C ARG A 162 9.29 0.64 26.70
N ALA A 163 9.14 -0.18 25.66
CA ALA A 163 9.18 -1.64 25.79
C ALA A 163 10.54 -2.12 26.33
N ARG A 164 11.64 -1.50 25.88
CA ARG A 164 12.98 -1.78 26.40
C ARG A 164 13.13 -1.37 27.87
N GLU A 165 12.62 -0.21 28.25
CA GLU A 165 12.65 0.24 29.65
C GLU A 165 11.83 -0.68 30.56
N GLN A 166 10.64 -1.09 30.13
CA GLN A 166 9.80 -2.06 30.83
C GLN A 166 10.49 -3.41 30.97
N ALA A 167 11.13 -3.91 29.91
CA ALA A 167 11.89 -5.16 29.96
C ALA A 167 13.07 -5.07 30.96
N LEU A 168 13.79 -3.95 30.96
CA LEU A 168 14.87 -3.72 31.92
C LEU A 168 14.35 -3.59 33.37
N ALA A 169 13.19 -2.97 33.57
CA ALA A 169 12.54 -2.91 34.88
C ALA A 169 12.14 -4.31 35.37
N ALA A 170 11.48 -5.10 34.52
CA ALA A 170 11.10 -6.47 34.82
C ALA A 170 12.32 -7.36 35.15
N LEU A 171 13.43 -7.21 34.42
CA LEU A 171 14.68 -7.91 34.73
C LEU A 171 15.27 -7.51 36.08
N ARG A 172 15.21 -6.22 36.45
CA ARG A 172 15.67 -5.74 37.77
C ARG A 172 14.80 -6.28 38.91
N GLU A 173 13.49 -6.34 38.71
CA GLU A 173 12.54 -6.93 39.66
C GLU A 173 12.74 -8.45 39.79
N ALA A 174 12.94 -9.15 38.68
CA ALA A 174 13.28 -10.57 38.70
C ALA A 174 14.60 -10.82 39.47
N ALA A 175 15.63 -10.01 39.22
CA ALA A 175 16.91 -10.12 39.93
C ALA A 175 16.82 -9.70 41.42
N SER A 176 15.88 -8.83 41.81
CA SER A 176 15.66 -8.49 43.22
C SER A 176 14.89 -9.59 43.93
N THR A 177 13.86 -10.16 43.30
CA THR A 177 13.10 -11.29 43.85
C THR A 177 13.94 -12.55 43.97
N GLU A 178 14.80 -12.85 42.99
CA GLU A 178 15.77 -13.96 43.07
C GLU A 178 16.73 -13.78 44.25
N ARG A 179 17.28 -12.58 44.45
CA ARG A 179 18.15 -12.29 45.61
C ARG A 179 17.43 -12.46 46.93
N GLN A 180 16.17 -12.00 47.04
CA GLN A 180 15.36 -12.20 48.24
C GLN A 180 15.04 -13.68 48.48
N ALA A 181 14.74 -14.44 47.42
CA ALA A 181 14.51 -15.88 47.50
C ALA A 181 15.75 -16.61 48.02
N LEU A 182 16.93 -16.31 47.47
CA LEU A 182 18.21 -16.87 47.94
C LEU A 182 18.49 -16.51 49.41
N GLN A 183 18.32 -15.25 49.81
CA GLN A 183 18.50 -14.83 51.20
C GLN A 183 17.54 -15.57 52.15
N SER A 184 16.27 -15.69 51.78
CA SER A 184 15.28 -16.41 52.59
C SER A 184 15.58 -17.91 52.68
N ALA A 185 16.08 -18.52 51.59
CA ALA A 185 16.51 -19.91 51.58
C ALA A 185 17.74 -20.13 52.47
N GLU A 186 18.74 -19.25 52.41
CA GLU A 186 19.92 -19.29 53.28
C GLU A 186 19.54 -19.13 54.76
N GLU A 187 18.63 -18.20 55.07
CA GLU A 187 18.11 -18.03 56.43
C GLU A 187 17.35 -19.27 56.91
N ALA A 188 16.50 -19.85 56.07
CA ALA A 188 15.77 -21.07 56.38
C ALA A 188 16.74 -22.24 56.64
N GLN A 189 17.79 -22.36 55.82
CA GLN A 189 18.84 -23.36 56.01
C GLN A 189 19.57 -23.16 57.34
N ARG A 190 19.99 -21.93 57.67
CA ARG A 190 20.63 -21.63 58.97
C ARG A 190 19.72 -21.97 60.16
N ARG A 191 18.41 -21.67 60.04
CA ARG A 191 17.42 -22.03 61.07
C ARG A 191 17.27 -23.55 61.20
N ALA A 192 17.25 -24.27 60.09
CA ALA A 192 17.20 -25.74 60.08
C ALA A 192 18.46 -26.35 60.72
N GLU A 193 19.65 -25.87 60.37
CA GLU A 193 20.92 -26.32 60.97
C GLU A 193 20.97 -26.06 62.49
N LEU A 194 20.49 -24.88 62.94
CA LEU A 194 20.37 -24.58 64.37
C LEU A 194 19.38 -25.50 65.07
N ALA A 195 18.23 -25.77 64.45
CA ALA A 195 17.24 -26.70 64.99
C ALA A 195 17.79 -28.13 65.09
N GLU A 196 18.55 -28.58 64.08
CA GLU A 196 19.20 -29.89 64.08
C GLU A 196 20.26 -29.99 65.18
N ARG A 197 21.08 -28.94 65.39
CA ARG A 197 22.04 -28.89 66.51
C ARG A 197 21.34 -29.00 67.85
N ARG A 198 20.26 -28.23 68.06
CA ARG A 198 19.46 -28.29 69.29
C ARG A 198 18.83 -29.67 69.50
N ALA A 199 18.34 -30.31 68.44
CA ALA A 199 17.80 -31.67 68.51
C ALA A 199 18.89 -32.70 68.88
N LYS A 200 20.09 -32.59 68.31
CA LYS A 200 21.25 -33.43 68.66
C LYS A 200 21.69 -33.23 70.11
N GLU A 201 21.73 -31.98 70.59
CA GLU A 201 22.04 -31.67 71.99
C GLU A 201 20.98 -32.20 72.94
N ALA A 202 19.69 -32.05 72.60
CA ALA A 202 18.59 -32.61 73.37
C ALA A 202 18.65 -34.14 73.41
N ALA A 203 18.96 -34.81 72.28
CA ALA A 203 19.14 -36.25 72.24
C ALA A 203 20.31 -36.72 73.12
N ARG A 204 21.44 -36.01 73.11
CA ARG A 204 22.58 -36.29 74.01
C ARG A 204 22.22 -36.09 75.48
N GLN A 205 21.44 -35.05 75.80
CA GLN A 205 20.91 -34.84 77.15
C GLN A 205 20.04 -36.01 77.58
N VAL A 206 19.11 -36.46 76.72
CA VAL A 206 18.28 -37.64 77.00
C VAL A 206 19.14 -38.87 77.23
N GLU A 207 20.11 -39.16 76.36
CA GLU A 207 21.01 -40.31 76.50
C GLU A 207 21.82 -40.25 77.81
N LEU A 208 22.34 -39.07 78.19
CA LEU A 208 23.03 -38.89 79.47
C LEU A 208 22.08 -39.09 80.66
N THR A 209 20.84 -38.62 80.58
CA THR A 209 19.84 -38.85 81.63
C THR A 209 19.41 -40.31 81.72
N GLU A 210 19.34 -41.02 80.60
CA GLU A 210 19.07 -42.46 80.55
C GLU A 210 20.23 -43.24 81.15
N GLN A 211 21.47 -42.91 80.79
CA GLN A 211 22.67 -43.53 81.40
C GLN A 211 22.72 -43.28 82.91
N ALA A 212 22.42 -42.06 83.38
CA ALA A 212 22.36 -41.75 84.80
C ALA A 212 21.21 -42.51 85.50
N ARG A 213 20.06 -42.66 84.83
CA ARG A 213 18.94 -43.46 85.34
C ARG A 213 19.32 -44.94 85.42
N ASP A 214 19.95 -45.48 84.40
CA ASP A 214 20.34 -46.89 84.35
C ASP A 214 21.43 -47.19 85.38
N GLN A 215 22.37 -46.27 85.61
CA GLN A 215 23.32 -46.33 86.73
C GLN A 215 22.58 -46.31 88.08
N ALA A 216 21.63 -45.40 88.28
CA ALA A 216 20.84 -45.34 89.51
C ALA A 216 19.99 -46.61 89.72
N VAL A 217 19.46 -47.21 88.65
CA VAL A 217 18.74 -48.49 88.69
C VAL A 217 19.68 -49.65 89.01
N GLN A 218 20.90 -49.67 88.48
CA GLN A 218 21.92 -50.66 88.82
C GLN A 218 22.34 -50.54 90.29
N GLU A 219 22.66 -49.33 90.75
CA GLU A 219 22.98 -49.06 92.16
C GLU A 219 21.81 -49.45 93.08
N LEU A 220 20.57 -49.16 92.69
CA LEU A 220 19.38 -49.57 93.44
C LEU A 220 19.20 -51.09 93.42
N ALA A 221 19.45 -51.75 92.30
CA ALA A 221 19.38 -53.21 92.19
C ALA A 221 20.45 -53.89 93.06
N GLU A 222 21.67 -53.37 93.08
CA GLU A 222 22.75 -53.82 93.98
C GLU A 222 22.37 -53.60 95.44
N GLN A 223 21.79 -52.45 95.79
CA GLN A 223 21.29 -52.19 97.15
C GLN A 223 20.12 -53.11 97.52
N VAL A 224 19.22 -53.41 96.59
CA VAL A 224 18.10 -54.35 96.80
C VAL A 224 18.59 -55.78 96.91
N GLU A 225 19.60 -56.21 96.16
CA GLU A 225 20.23 -57.52 96.35
C GLU A 225 20.94 -57.62 97.70
N LEU A 226 21.64 -56.57 98.12
CA LEU A 226 22.35 -56.51 99.39
C LEU A 226 21.37 -56.44 100.57
N ALA A 227 20.25 -55.73 100.41
CA ALA A 227 19.11 -55.74 101.32
C ALA A 227 18.38 -57.09 101.31
N GLY A 228 18.30 -57.77 100.16
CA GLY A 228 17.73 -59.10 100.00
C GLY A 228 18.54 -60.16 100.74
N ARG A 229 19.88 -60.12 100.64
CA ARG A 229 20.78 -61.00 101.41
C ARG A 229 20.69 -60.74 102.92
N ARG A 230 20.62 -59.46 103.33
CA ARG A 230 20.38 -59.08 104.74
C ARG A 230 18.99 -59.49 105.22
N ALA A 231 17.98 -59.48 104.35
CA ALA A 231 16.62 -59.93 104.68
C ALA A 231 16.51 -61.45 104.76
N GLU A 232 17.26 -62.20 103.95
CA GLU A 232 17.36 -63.67 104.05
C GLU A 232 18.10 -64.09 105.32
N GLU A 233 19.19 -63.40 105.69
CA GLU A 233 19.89 -63.58 106.97
C GLU A 233 18.98 -63.23 108.16
N ALA A 234 18.26 -62.10 108.09
CA ALA A 234 17.28 -61.72 109.11
C ALA A 234 16.07 -62.67 109.17
N ARG A 235 15.68 -63.31 108.07
CA ARG A 235 14.61 -64.33 108.04
C ARG A 235 15.08 -65.65 108.65
N ALA A 236 16.34 -66.04 108.44
CA ALA A 236 16.93 -67.21 109.08
C ALA A 236 17.11 -67.02 110.61
N GLU A 237 17.29 -65.78 111.06
CA GLU A 237 17.28 -65.41 112.49
C GLU A 237 15.84 -65.23 113.04
N ALA A 238 14.91 -64.72 112.24
CA ALA A 238 13.51 -64.53 112.63
C ALA A 238 12.74 -65.86 112.77
N VAL A 239 13.05 -66.90 111.99
CA VAL A 239 12.43 -68.23 112.16
C VAL A 239 12.85 -68.88 113.49
N ARG A 240 14.07 -68.62 113.97
CA ARG A 240 14.54 -69.08 115.29
C ARG A 240 14.00 -68.24 116.45
N ALA A 241 13.70 -66.96 116.21
CA ALA A 241 13.07 -66.07 117.18
C ALA A 241 11.53 -66.16 117.21
N GLN A 242 10.89 -66.72 116.17
CA GLN A 242 9.43 -66.93 116.11
C GLN A 242 8.96 -68.10 116.96
N GLU A 243 9.74 -69.18 117.10
CA GLU A 243 9.41 -70.31 117.99
C GLU A 243 9.44 -69.91 119.48
N GLU A 244 10.22 -68.89 119.87
CA GLU A 244 10.26 -68.35 121.25
C GLU A 244 9.28 -67.18 121.48
N ALA A 245 8.78 -66.53 120.42
CA ALA A 245 7.89 -65.37 120.51
C ALA A 245 6.38 -65.69 120.38
N GLU A 246 6.00 -66.89 119.92
CA GLU A 246 4.59 -67.32 119.86
C GLU A 246 3.98 -67.52 121.26
N LEU A 247 4.78 -67.82 122.29
CA LEU A 247 4.33 -67.89 123.70
C LEU A 247 4.18 -66.53 124.39
N ALA A 248 4.68 -65.44 123.81
CA ALA A 248 4.64 -64.09 124.39
C ALA A 248 3.71 -63.11 123.64
N ARG A 249 3.13 -63.54 122.51
CA ARG A 249 2.25 -62.71 121.65
C ARG A 249 0.75 -62.82 121.99
N GLU A 250 0.31 -63.86 122.69
CA GLU A 250 -1.10 -63.96 123.13
C GLU A 250 -1.52 -62.91 124.17
N GLU A 251 -0.59 -62.34 124.96
CA GLU A 251 -0.92 -61.38 126.03
C GLU A 251 -0.84 -59.90 125.64
N ARG A 252 -0.22 -59.55 124.50
CA ARG A 252 0.04 -58.14 124.15
C ARG A 252 -0.84 -57.61 123.00
N ASP A 253 -1.39 -58.52 122.19
CA ASP A 253 -2.22 -58.19 121.02
C ASP A 253 -3.62 -57.65 121.39
N ARG A 254 -4.01 -57.64 122.67
CA ARG A 254 -5.28 -57.01 123.11
C ARG A 254 -5.21 -55.52 123.41
N GLY A 255 -4.03 -54.90 123.51
CA GLY A 255 -3.92 -53.56 124.11
C GLY A 255 -3.58 -52.40 123.18
N ARG A 256 -3.01 -52.65 122.00
CA ARG A 256 -2.36 -51.57 121.23
C ARG A 256 -2.71 -51.46 119.75
N GLU A 257 -3.49 -52.38 119.19
CA GLU A 257 -3.93 -52.27 117.79
C GLU A 257 -5.15 -51.36 117.60
N GLU A 258 -6.02 -51.20 118.61
CA GLU A 258 -7.20 -50.32 118.54
C GLU A 258 -6.86 -48.81 118.55
N ALA A 259 -5.68 -48.40 119.04
CA ALA A 259 -5.32 -46.99 119.16
C ALA A 259 -4.46 -46.44 117.99
N ALA A 260 -3.77 -47.30 117.23
CA ALA A 260 -2.85 -46.86 116.17
C ALA A 260 -3.48 -46.84 114.75
N ALA A 261 -4.61 -47.51 114.56
CA ALA A 261 -5.35 -47.51 113.29
C ALA A 261 -6.06 -46.16 113.01
N ALA A 262 -6.50 -45.45 114.05
CA ALA A 262 -7.29 -44.22 113.91
C ALA A 262 -6.48 -42.97 113.48
N VAL A 263 -5.17 -42.93 113.75
CA VAL A 263 -4.33 -41.76 113.43
C VAL A 263 -3.77 -41.83 112.00
N ARG A 264 -3.42 -43.03 111.51
CA ARG A 264 -2.89 -43.22 110.14
C ARG A 264 -3.95 -43.07 109.04
N ALA A 265 -5.22 -43.31 109.35
CA ALA A 265 -6.32 -43.12 108.40
C ALA A 265 -6.63 -41.63 108.13
N ARG A 266 -6.29 -40.73 109.07
CA ARG A 266 -6.55 -39.29 108.95
C ARG A 266 -5.50 -38.56 108.11
N GLU A 267 -4.22 -38.89 108.26
CA GLU A 267 -3.13 -38.27 107.48
C GLU A 267 -3.10 -38.71 106.01
N GLN A 268 -3.60 -39.92 105.70
CA GLN A 268 -3.74 -40.40 104.33
C GLN A 268 -4.87 -39.68 103.58
N ALA A 269 -5.99 -39.40 104.25
CA ALA A 269 -7.13 -38.68 103.67
C ALA A 269 -6.81 -37.20 103.34
N GLU A 270 -5.95 -36.53 104.11
CA GLU A 270 -5.55 -35.14 103.85
C GLU A 270 -4.59 -35.02 102.64
N ARG A 271 -3.75 -36.05 102.38
CA ARG A 271 -2.86 -36.10 101.20
C ARG A 271 -3.59 -36.44 99.90
N ASP A 272 -4.64 -37.25 99.98
CA ASP A 272 -5.47 -37.62 98.82
C ASP A 272 -6.36 -36.46 98.35
N VAL A 273 -6.77 -35.55 99.24
CA VAL A 273 -7.54 -34.33 98.90
C VAL A 273 -6.67 -33.29 98.16
N VAL A 274 -5.43 -33.06 98.61
CA VAL A 274 -4.49 -32.14 97.94
C VAL A 274 -4.05 -32.71 96.58
N GLY A 275 -3.84 -34.02 96.48
CA GLY A 275 -3.54 -34.71 95.21
C GLY A 275 -4.73 -34.77 94.25
N ALA A 276 -5.97 -34.71 94.73
CA ALA A 276 -7.17 -34.64 93.89
C ALA A 276 -7.38 -33.22 93.33
N GLN A 277 -7.15 -32.17 94.15
CA GLN A 277 -7.26 -30.77 93.73
C GLN A 277 -6.20 -30.38 92.68
N ALA A 278 -4.95 -30.84 92.82
CA ALA A 278 -3.91 -30.62 91.82
C ALA A 278 -4.18 -31.34 90.49
N ARG A 279 -4.87 -32.50 90.52
CA ARG A 279 -5.29 -33.24 89.32
C ARG A 279 -6.51 -32.61 88.64
N GLU A 280 -7.40 -31.99 89.41
CA GLU A 280 -8.53 -31.22 88.89
C GLU A 280 -8.07 -29.92 88.20
N GLU A 281 -7.13 -29.18 88.80
CA GLU A 281 -6.55 -27.97 88.21
C GLU A 281 -5.72 -28.27 86.96
N ALA A 282 -4.93 -29.36 86.95
CA ALA A 282 -4.21 -29.81 85.75
C ALA A 282 -5.17 -30.27 84.64
N ALA A 283 -6.27 -30.96 84.99
CA ALA A 283 -7.30 -31.36 84.03
C ALA A 283 -8.18 -30.19 83.56
N ALA A 284 -8.28 -29.10 84.33
CA ALA A 284 -8.94 -27.86 83.91
C ALA A 284 -8.06 -27.07 82.92
N GLN A 285 -6.75 -26.96 83.19
CA GLN A 285 -5.79 -26.30 82.29
C GLN A 285 -5.60 -27.06 80.96
N GLU A 286 -5.63 -28.41 80.97
CA GLU A 286 -5.60 -29.20 79.72
C GLU A 286 -6.92 -29.06 78.93
N ARG A 287 -8.07 -28.96 79.63
CA ARG A 287 -9.38 -28.68 78.99
C ARG A 287 -9.43 -27.29 78.37
N GLU A 288 -8.89 -26.27 79.02
CA GLU A 288 -8.84 -24.91 78.49
C GLU A 288 -7.91 -24.81 77.27
N ARG A 289 -6.74 -25.47 77.30
CA ARG A 289 -5.84 -25.60 76.14
C ARG A 289 -6.44 -26.43 75.01
N ALA A 290 -7.25 -27.44 75.31
CA ALA A 290 -7.99 -28.21 74.30
C ALA A 290 -9.10 -27.38 73.65
N VAL A 291 -9.80 -26.54 74.41
CA VAL A 291 -10.82 -25.61 73.90
C VAL A 291 -10.18 -24.50 73.04
N GLU A 292 -9.04 -23.92 73.44
CA GLU A 292 -8.32 -22.96 72.57
C GLU A 292 -7.79 -23.60 71.28
N ARG A 293 -7.31 -24.84 71.33
CA ARG A 293 -6.90 -25.61 70.14
C ARG A 293 -8.10 -25.93 69.23
N ALA A 294 -9.28 -26.21 69.79
CA ALA A 294 -10.50 -26.43 69.03
C ALA A 294 -11.02 -25.13 68.39
N VAL A 295 -11.02 -24.01 69.12
CA VAL A 295 -11.45 -22.69 68.60
C VAL A 295 -10.51 -22.16 67.53
N THR A 296 -9.20 -22.40 67.64
CA THR A 296 -8.24 -22.04 66.58
C THR A 296 -8.35 -22.94 65.36
N ALA A 297 -8.60 -24.24 65.55
CA ALA A 297 -8.89 -25.17 64.45
C ALA A 297 -10.20 -24.82 63.72
N GLU A 298 -11.27 -24.49 64.44
CA GLU A 298 -12.55 -24.05 63.85
C GLU A 298 -12.40 -22.71 63.09
N ARG A 299 -11.61 -21.77 63.60
CA ARG A 299 -11.30 -20.52 62.88
C ARG A 299 -10.46 -20.76 61.63
N ALA A 300 -9.56 -21.74 61.64
CA ALA A 300 -8.78 -22.14 60.47
C ALA A 300 -9.64 -22.85 59.41
N VAL A 301 -10.58 -23.72 59.83
CA VAL A 301 -11.55 -24.36 58.94
C VAL A 301 -12.51 -23.32 58.33
N ALA A 302 -13.04 -22.39 59.13
CA ALA A 302 -13.90 -21.32 58.64
C ALA A 302 -13.16 -20.32 57.72
N GLY A 303 -11.84 -20.16 57.89
CA GLY A 303 -10.98 -19.41 56.97
C GLY A 303 -10.80 -20.14 55.64
N ALA A 304 -10.43 -21.42 55.70
CA ALA A 304 -10.25 -22.26 54.51
C ALA A 304 -11.55 -22.45 53.70
N GLU A 305 -12.71 -22.48 54.35
CA GLU A 305 -14.01 -22.52 53.68
C GLU A 305 -14.37 -21.20 52.97
N ARG A 306 -14.01 -20.05 53.55
CA ARG A 306 -14.16 -18.75 52.88
C ARG A 306 -13.22 -18.61 51.70
N ASP A 307 -11.97 -19.05 51.83
CA ASP A 307 -10.99 -19.02 50.74
C ASP A 307 -11.39 -19.98 49.61
N ARG A 308 -11.96 -21.14 49.94
CA ARG A 308 -12.53 -22.08 48.95
C ARG A 308 -13.77 -21.50 48.27
N ALA A 309 -14.62 -20.78 48.99
CA ALA A 309 -15.79 -20.10 48.40
C ALA A 309 -15.39 -18.93 47.48
N MET A 310 -14.35 -18.17 47.82
CA MET A 310 -13.79 -17.13 46.94
C MET A 310 -13.13 -17.75 45.71
N ALA A 311 -12.34 -18.81 45.86
CA ALA A 311 -11.72 -19.51 44.73
C ALA A 311 -12.77 -20.09 43.75
N LEU A 312 -13.87 -20.65 44.26
CA LEU A 312 -14.97 -21.14 43.42
C LEU A 312 -15.72 -20.01 42.70
N LYS A 313 -15.86 -18.84 43.33
CA LYS A 313 -16.44 -17.64 42.72
C LYS A 313 -15.53 -17.08 41.62
N ASP A 314 -14.22 -17.05 41.85
CA ASP A 314 -13.24 -16.57 40.87
C ASP A 314 -13.14 -17.52 39.67
N VAL A 315 -13.23 -18.84 39.90
CA VAL A 315 -13.32 -19.84 38.81
C VAL A 315 -14.62 -19.69 38.01
N ALA A 316 -15.76 -19.41 38.68
CA ALA A 316 -17.02 -19.16 37.98
C ALA A 316 -17.01 -17.85 37.17
N GLN A 317 -16.36 -16.80 37.69
CA GLN A 317 -16.17 -15.54 36.97
C GLN A 317 -15.21 -15.69 35.79
N ALA A 318 -14.13 -16.44 35.94
CA ALA A 318 -13.22 -16.77 34.86
C ALA A 318 -13.90 -17.63 33.77
N ALA A 319 -14.74 -18.59 34.15
CA ALA A 319 -15.51 -19.40 33.20
C ALA A 319 -16.51 -18.56 32.40
N ALA A 320 -17.25 -17.65 33.07
CA ALA A 320 -18.17 -16.73 32.40
C ALA A 320 -17.45 -15.76 31.45
N GLU A 321 -16.24 -15.32 31.81
CA GLU A 321 -15.43 -14.45 30.97
C GLU A 321 -14.85 -15.18 29.75
N VAL A 322 -14.45 -16.45 29.92
CA VAL A 322 -14.03 -17.32 28.81
C VAL A 322 -15.20 -17.60 27.85
N GLU A 323 -16.41 -17.85 28.35
CA GLU A 323 -17.60 -18.05 27.52
C GLU A 323 -17.99 -16.77 26.76
N ARG A 324 -17.88 -15.61 27.41
CA ARG A 324 -18.09 -14.29 26.79
C ARG A 324 -17.05 -13.98 25.70
N LEU A 325 -15.78 -14.33 25.93
CA LEU A 325 -14.71 -14.14 24.95
C LEU A 325 -14.83 -15.15 23.79
N ALA A 326 -15.23 -16.40 24.06
CA ALA A 326 -15.51 -17.39 23.03
C ALA A 326 -16.68 -16.95 22.13
N GLY A 327 -17.75 -16.38 22.71
CA GLY A 327 -18.86 -15.81 21.94
C GLY A 327 -18.44 -14.63 21.05
N LYS A 328 -17.50 -13.80 21.52
CA LYS A 328 -16.94 -12.69 20.71
C LYS A 328 -16.03 -13.17 19.60
N VAL A 329 -15.24 -14.21 19.83
CA VAL A 329 -14.39 -14.83 18.80
C VAL A 329 -15.25 -15.48 17.72
N ALA A 330 -16.29 -16.22 18.10
CA ALA A 330 -17.23 -16.80 17.14
C ALA A 330 -17.94 -15.72 16.29
N ALA A 331 -18.39 -14.62 16.90
CA ALA A 331 -18.99 -13.51 16.17
C ALA A 331 -18.00 -12.82 15.21
N ALA A 332 -16.74 -12.64 15.64
CA ALA A 332 -15.69 -12.06 14.79
C ALA A 332 -15.31 -12.99 13.62
N GLU A 333 -15.32 -14.31 13.84
CA GLU A 333 -15.08 -15.31 12.79
C GLU A 333 -16.20 -15.34 11.75
N GLU A 334 -17.47 -15.22 12.16
CA GLU A 334 -18.60 -15.11 11.24
C GLU A 334 -18.59 -13.80 10.43
N GLU A 335 -18.23 -12.68 11.07
CA GLU A 335 -18.07 -11.39 10.38
C GLU A 335 -16.91 -11.42 9.38
N ALA A 336 -15.78 -12.05 9.74
CA ALA A 336 -14.65 -12.25 8.84
C ALA A 336 -15.01 -13.17 7.66
N ALA A 337 -15.73 -14.26 7.91
CA ALA A 337 -16.22 -15.16 6.85
C ALA A 337 -17.20 -14.42 5.89
N ALA A 338 -18.08 -13.58 6.43
CA ALA A 338 -19.00 -12.76 5.65
C ALA A 338 -18.26 -11.67 4.84
N ALA A 339 -17.18 -11.08 5.37
CA ALA A 339 -16.32 -10.14 4.65
C ALA A 339 -15.58 -10.82 3.49
N VAL A 340 -14.98 -11.99 3.73
CA VAL A 340 -14.29 -12.78 2.69
C VAL A 340 -15.28 -13.23 1.59
N ALA A 341 -16.51 -13.59 1.94
CA ALA A 341 -17.53 -13.92 0.95
C ALA A 341 -17.98 -12.71 0.10
N ARG A 342 -18.00 -11.50 0.68
CA ARG A 342 -18.28 -10.25 -0.06
C ARG A 342 -17.16 -9.91 -1.03
N GLU A 343 -15.91 -10.01 -0.59
CA GLU A 343 -14.73 -9.80 -1.45
C GLU A 343 -14.66 -10.80 -2.61
N ARG A 344 -14.93 -12.09 -2.35
CA ARG A 344 -14.99 -13.11 -3.42
C ARG A 344 -16.08 -12.80 -4.45
N LYS A 345 -17.23 -12.26 -4.03
CA LYS A 345 -18.31 -11.84 -4.95
C LYS A 345 -17.93 -10.61 -5.77
N LEU A 346 -17.21 -9.65 -5.18
CA LEU A 346 -16.70 -8.47 -5.90
C LEU A 346 -15.63 -8.89 -6.91
N MET A 347 -14.69 -9.74 -6.53
CA MET A 347 -13.66 -10.28 -7.41
C MET A 347 -14.26 -11.12 -8.56
N ALA A 348 -15.32 -11.90 -8.31
CA ALA A 348 -16.02 -12.62 -9.37
C ALA A 348 -16.74 -11.67 -10.36
N ARG A 349 -17.30 -10.56 -9.87
CA ARG A 349 -17.93 -9.53 -10.73
C ARG A 349 -16.88 -8.79 -11.56
N GLU A 350 -15.77 -8.39 -10.96
CA GLU A 350 -14.67 -7.75 -11.69
C GLU A 350 -14.04 -8.68 -12.72
N LYS A 351 -13.85 -9.97 -12.38
CA LYS A 351 -13.41 -10.98 -13.36
C LYS A 351 -14.38 -11.10 -14.54
N SER A 352 -15.70 -11.14 -14.27
CA SER A 352 -16.70 -11.20 -15.35
C SER A 352 -16.74 -9.95 -16.23
N ARG A 353 -16.41 -8.76 -15.67
CA ARG A 353 -16.27 -7.51 -16.41
C ARG A 353 -15.02 -7.50 -17.28
N ALA A 354 -13.91 -8.00 -16.76
CA ALA A 354 -12.67 -8.17 -17.52
C ALA A 354 -12.87 -9.16 -18.69
N ASP A 355 -13.50 -10.31 -18.44
CA ASP A 355 -13.79 -11.29 -19.49
C ASP A 355 -14.74 -10.74 -20.57
N ALA A 356 -15.71 -9.88 -20.18
CA ALA A 356 -16.58 -9.19 -21.14
C ALA A 356 -15.82 -8.16 -21.98
N ALA A 357 -14.92 -7.39 -21.36
CA ALA A 357 -14.08 -6.40 -22.06
C ALA A 357 -13.12 -7.06 -23.06
N VAL A 358 -12.56 -8.24 -22.72
CA VAL A 358 -11.71 -9.02 -23.63
C VAL A 358 -12.52 -9.51 -24.85
N LYS A 359 -13.74 -10.01 -24.64
CA LYS A 359 -14.61 -10.43 -25.75
C LYS A 359 -15.02 -9.27 -26.66
N GLU A 360 -15.27 -8.09 -26.08
CA GLU A 360 -15.55 -6.87 -26.83
C GLU A 360 -14.33 -6.46 -27.69
N GLN A 361 -13.13 -6.54 -27.11
CA GLN A 361 -11.87 -6.25 -27.80
C GLN A 361 -11.64 -7.22 -28.96
N ASP A 362 -11.84 -8.52 -28.75
CA ASP A 362 -11.70 -9.54 -29.80
C ASP A 362 -12.69 -9.33 -30.94
N ARG A 363 -13.93 -8.93 -30.62
CA ARG A 363 -14.95 -8.57 -31.62
C ARG A 363 -14.51 -7.37 -32.45
N LEU A 364 -14.08 -6.28 -31.80
CA LEU A 364 -13.63 -5.06 -32.48
C LEU A 364 -12.37 -5.32 -33.32
N GLN A 365 -11.46 -6.18 -32.87
CA GLN A 365 -10.31 -6.62 -33.67
C GLN A 365 -10.73 -7.45 -34.88
N GLY A 366 -11.74 -8.31 -34.74
CA GLY A 366 -12.35 -9.04 -35.85
C GLY A 366 -12.97 -8.09 -36.89
N GLU A 367 -13.75 -7.12 -36.44
CA GLU A 367 -14.36 -6.09 -37.30
C GLU A 367 -13.29 -5.24 -38.01
N LEU A 368 -12.24 -4.83 -37.30
CA LEU A 368 -11.12 -4.08 -37.89
C LEU A 368 -10.37 -4.90 -38.95
N ARG A 369 -10.20 -6.21 -38.76
CA ARG A 369 -9.59 -7.09 -39.77
C ARG A 369 -10.48 -7.18 -41.02
N LEU A 370 -11.79 -7.31 -40.85
CA LEU A 370 -12.73 -7.33 -41.97
C LEU A 370 -12.72 -6.01 -42.75
N GLU A 371 -12.67 -4.87 -42.07
CA GLU A 371 -12.56 -3.56 -42.73
C GLU A 371 -11.22 -3.36 -43.45
N ARG A 372 -10.12 -3.89 -42.92
CA ARG A 372 -8.83 -3.88 -43.61
C ARG A 372 -8.87 -4.69 -44.91
N VAL A 373 -9.47 -5.87 -44.88
CA VAL A 373 -9.66 -6.69 -46.10
C VAL A 373 -10.54 -5.95 -47.11
N ARG A 374 -11.66 -5.34 -46.68
CA ARG A 374 -12.52 -4.53 -47.56
C ARG A 374 -11.77 -3.36 -48.19
N LEU A 375 -10.90 -2.68 -47.43
CA LEU A 375 -10.08 -1.59 -47.95
C LEU A 375 -9.00 -2.08 -48.92
N GLU A 376 -8.44 -3.26 -48.69
CA GLU A 376 -7.50 -3.91 -49.61
C GLU A 376 -8.19 -4.29 -50.92
N ASP A 377 -9.39 -4.86 -50.85
CA ASP A 377 -10.22 -5.20 -52.03
C ASP A 377 -10.56 -3.94 -52.84
N VAL A 378 -11.05 -2.87 -52.19
CA VAL A 378 -11.36 -1.60 -52.85
C VAL A 378 -10.13 -0.94 -53.47
N ARG A 379 -8.95 -1.10 -52.84
CA ARG A 379 -7.68 -0.62 -53.42
C ARG A 379 -7.30 -1.44 -54.65
N ALA A 380 -7.45 -2.75 -54.61
CA ALA A 380 -7.20 -3.63 -55.75
C ALA A 380 -8.16 -3.30 -56.92
N GLU A 381 -9.44 -3.07 -56.65
CA GLU A 381 -10.42 -2.62 -57.65
C GLU A 381 -10.05 -1.26 -58.25
N LEU A 382 -9.57 -0.32 -57.43
CA LEU A 382 -9.16 1.00 -57.89
C LEU A 382 -7.86 0.97 -58.71
N GLU A 383 -6.92 0.09 -58.36
CA GLU A 383 -5.73 -0.17 -59.17
C GLU A 383 -6.07 -0.86 -60.49
N ALA A 384 -6.98 -1.82 -60.49
CA ALA A 384 -7.50 -2.45 -61.70
C ALA A 384 -8.17 -1.43 -62.62
N ALA A 385 -9.05 -0.56 -62.08
CA ALA A 385 -9.71 0.50 -62.84
C ALA A 385 -8.71 1.53 -63.40
N ARG A 386 -7.64 1.85 -62.65
CA ARG A 386 -6.55 2.71 -63.15
C ARG A 386 -5.76 2.04 -64.28
N ALA A 387 -5.48 0.75 -64.16
CA ALA A 387 -4.81 -0.02 -65.21
C ALA A 387 -5.67 -0.11 -66.49
N GLU A 388 -6.98 -0.35 -66.35
CA GLU A 388 -7.93 -0.32 -67.46
C GLU A 388 -8.00 1.07 -68.12
N ALA A 389 -8.08 2.13 -67.32
CA ALA A 389 -8.06 3.50 -67.83
C ALA A 389 -6.75 3.83 -68.57
N ALA A 390 -5.61 3.32 -68.09
CA ALA A 390 -4.33 3.45 -68.77
C ALA A 390 -4.32 2.68 -70.12
N GLN A 391 -4.81 1.44 -70.14
CA GLN A 391 -4.94 0.66 -71.38
C GLN A 391 -5.89 1.32 -72.39
N LEU A 392 -7.00 1.91 -71.93
CA LEU A 392 -7.92 2.64 -72.81
C LEU A 392 -7.27 3.92 -73.37
N ARG A 393 -6.47 4.63 -72.58
CA ARG A 393 -5.68 5.78 -73.07
C ARG A 393 -4.64 5.34 -74.10
N GLU A 394 -3.92 4.25 -73.87
CA GLU A 394 -2.96 3.69 -74.84
C GLU A 394 -3.65 3.28 -76.15
N ARG A 395 -4.84 2.65 -76.07
CA ARG A 395 -5.65 2.32 -77.24
C ARG A 395 -6.16 3.55 -77.98
N ALA A 396 -6.57 4.61 -77.27
CA ALA A 396 -7.00 5.87 -77.87
C ALA A 396 -5.83 6.57 -78.59
N VAL A 397 -4.65 6.61 -77.96
CA VAL A 397 -3.43 7.16 -78.57
C VAL A 397 -3.00 6.34 -79.79
N ALA A 398 -3.07 5.01 -79.73
CA ALA A 398 -2.78 4.15 -80.88
C ALA A 398 -3.79 4.34 -82.03
N ALA A 399 -5.08 4.59 -81.73
CA ALA A 399 -6.10 4.88 -82.73
C ALA A 399 -5.90 6.27 -83.38
N GLU A 400 -5.49 7.29 -82.62
CA GLU A 400 -5.15 8.61 -83.18
C GLU A 400 -3.89 8.56 -84.07
N LEU A 401 -2.90 7.74 -83.71
CA LEU A 401 -1.69 7.55 -84.52
C LEU A 401 -1.93 6.68 -85.77
N GLY A 402 -2.87 5.73 -85.74
CA GLY A 402 -3.26 4.93 -86.92
C GLY A 402 -4.18 5.67 -87.90
N GLY A 403 -4.85 6.74 -87.47
CA GLY A 403 -5.75 7.55 -88.30
C GLY A 403 -5.06 8.60 -89.18
N GLN A 404 -3.77 8.88 -88.97
CA GLN A 404 -2.99 9.89 -89.72
C GLN A 404 -2.25 9.34 -90.95
N THR A 405 -2.40 8.05 -91.28
CA THR A 405 -1.82 7.42 -92.48
C THR A 405 -2.88 6.98 -93.50
N ARG A 406 -3.78 7.90 -93.89
CA ARG A 406 -4.53 7.81 -95.15
C ARG A 406 -4.57 9.13 -95.89
#